data_AF-A0A4R5BX48-F1
#
_entry.id   AF-A0A4R5BX48-F1
#
_cell.length_a   1.000
_cell.length_b   1.000
_cell.length_c   1.000
_cell.angle_alpha   90.00
_cell.angle_beta   90.00
_cell.angle_gamma   90.00
#
_symmetry.space_group_name_H-M   'P 1'
#
loop_
_entity.id
_entity.type
_entity.pdbx_description
1 polymer ?
#
loop_
_entity_poly.entity_id
_entity_poly.type
_entity_poly.pdbx_seq_one_letter_code
_entity_poly.pdbx_strand_id
1 'polypeptide(L)'
;MTVRVLAQQSGITAEDHRLGLGVLMGGPGAAWADRRSGIVPAVGACNLTAVSAMVARISPFQALVDGTSGGLQGQYPVTVDANEDLTFANGEAGVARTDRAILQLRDNPYDSSGFQDGRVVYLKGQASGAATALPASSLLLWEVTVPAGASAGGGGINFAAQRVDKRVWTSAVGGTIPVKDVADRDTLTAYAGLTVFRLDRGGRQVHDGTVWRWRDVISVASAVDRDAVITSPWAGQQVWRTDTKVIEVHDGTAWRTSPVETTPWTDIPLNAGFTHNGGSGGRAQYRRVGDRIELAGRIGGTIVVGGGTTEPAVMPAAVRPATVVGATVDASTTSTERVLRIDISPNGVIAVFAFVAHTWLGLDGVTYRA
;
A
#
# COMPACT_ATOMS: atom_id res chain seq x y z
N MET A 1 15.30 -13.39 -41.22
CA MET A 1 14.41 -12.60 -40.35
C MET A 1 15.02 -11.22 -40.23
N THR A 2 14.27 -10.17 -40.56
CA THR A 2 14.79 -8.79 -40.61
C THR A 2 14.20 -8.01 -39.46
N VAL A 3 15.02 -7.69 -38.45
CA VAL A 3 14.62 -6.93 -37.27
C VAL A 3 14.46 -5.46 -37.64
N ARG A 4 13.33 -4.85 -37.26
CA ARG A 4 13.11 -3.41 -37.41
C ARG A 4 13.49 -2.71 -36.11
N VAL A 5 14.35 -1.70 -36.22
CA VAL A 5 14.96 -0.98 -35.09
C VAL A 5 14.35 0.40 -34.98
N LEU A 6 14.09 0.85 -33.76
CA LEU A 6 13.66 2.21 -33.48
C LEU A 6 14.79 3.20 -33.81
N ALA A 7 14.46 4.33 -34.45
CA ALA A 7 15.34 5.45 -34.76
C ALA A 7 16.45 5.17 -35.81
N GLN A 8 16.00 4.80 -37.01
CA GLN A 8 16.84 4.40 -38.14
C GLN A 8 17.61 5.55 -38.83
N GLN A 9 17.29 6.83 -38.58
CA GLN A 9 18.03 7.97 -39.16
C GLN A 9 17.77 9.28 -38.40
N SER A 10 18.57 9.57 -37.37
CA SER A 10 18.44 10.80 -36.57
C SER A 10 19.71 11.65 -36.51
N GLY A 11 20.84 11.15 -37.02
CA GLY A 11 22.14 11.79 -36.88
C GLY A 11 22.76 11.68 -35.48
N ILE A 12 22.13 10.89 -34.58
CA ILE A 12 22.56 10.63 -33.20
C ILE A 12 22.92 9.14 -33.05
N THR A 13 23.76 8.77 -32.08
CA THR A 13 24.27 7.38 -31.97
C THR A 13 23.21 6.39 -31.48
N ALA A 14 23.43 5.09 -31.65
CA ALA A 14 22.53 4.06 -31.10
C ALA A 14 22.49 4.13 -29.56
N GLU A 15 23.59 4.52 -28.92
CA GLU A 15 23.73 4.82 -27.50
C GLU A 15 22.78 5.95 -27.08
N ASP A 16 22.69 7.03 -27.86
CA ASP A 16 21.84 8.19 -27.55
C ASP A 16 20.35 7.85 -27.63
N HIS A 17 19.94 6.98 -28.55
CA HIS A 17 18.57 6.47 -28.59
C HIS A 17 18.24 5.54 -27.42
N ARG A 18 19.21 4.74 -26.96
CA ARG A 18 19.06 3.90 -25.76
C ARG A 18 18.95 4.77 -24.50
N LEU A 19 19.71 5.87 -24.41
CA LEU A 19 19.57 6.89 -23.38
C LEU A 19 18.17 7.55 -23.40
N GLY A 20 17.66 7.91 -24.59
CA GLY A 20 16.32 8.47 -24.75
C GLY A 20 15.19 7.51 -24.35
N LEU A 21 15.31 6.22 -24.68
CA LEU A 21 14.37 5.20 -24.21
C LEU A 21 14.54 4.87 -22.72
N GLY A 22 15.77 5.01 -22.20
CA GLY A 22 16.10 4.88 -20.78
C GLY A 22 15.30 5.83 -19.88
N VAL A 23 14.84 6.98 -20.39
CA VAL A 23 13.92 7.88 -19.65
C VAL A 23 12.59 7.19 -19.32
N LEU A 24 12.09 6.35 -20.24
CA LEU A 24 10.88 5.56 -20.04
C LEU A 24 11.17 4.19 -19.42
N MET A 25 12.44 3.79 -19.26
CA MET A 25 12.85 2.42 -18.96
C MET A 25 13.73 2.23 -17.70
N GLY A 26 14.34 3.30 -17.18
CA GLY A 26 15.35 3.23 -16.13
C GLY A 26 16.73 2.84 -16.68
N GLY A 27 17.79 3.08 -15.91
CA GLY A 27 19.15 2.58 -16.19
C GLY A 27 19.53 1.45 -15.24
N PRO A 28 20.66 0.74 -15.45
CA PRO A 28 21.23 -0.17 -14.46
C PRO A 28 22.22 0.55 -13.52
N GLY A 29 21.95 0.55 -12.20
CA GLY A 29 22.85 0.97 -11.13
C GLY A 29 22.44 2.23 -10.36
N ALA A 30 21.81 2.02 -9.19
CA ALA A 30 21.78 2.81 -7.96
C ALA A 30 21.39 4.31 -8.03
N ALA A 31 20.08 4.57 -8.16
CA ALA A 31 19.29 5.45 -7.29
C ALA A 31 17.98 5.81 -8.02
N TRP A 32 16.84 5.43 -7.43
CA TRP A 32 15.43 5.76 -7.80
C TRP A 32 14.93 5.47 -9.24
N ALA A 33 15.81 5.34 -10.23
CA ALA A 33 15.47 5.05 -11.63
C ALA A 33 15.89 3.65 -12.09
N ASP A 34 16.30 2.77 -11.16
CA ASP A 34 16.70 1.40 -11.48
C ASP A 34 15.49 0.55 -11.89
N ARG A 35 15.67 -0.23 -12.95
CA ARG A 35 14.78 -1.35 -13.27
C ARG A 35 15.53 -2.64 -13.42
N ARG A 36 14.84 -3.70 -13.04
CA ARG A 36 15.27 -5.06 -13.28
C ARG A 36 14.99 -5.44 -14.74
N SER A 37 15.91 -6.16 -15.36
CA SER A 37 15.61 -6.99 -16.54
C SER A 37 14.36 -7.84 -16.36
N GLY A 38 13.57 -7.97 -17.42
CA GLY A 38 12.41 -8.83 -17.42
C GLY A 38 11.53 -8.70 -18.65
N ILE A 39 10.46 -9.47 -18.65
CA ILE A 39 9.46 -9.54 -19.71
C ILE A 39 8.37 -8.51 -19.39
N VAL A 40 7.92 -7.78 -20.40
CA VAL A 40 6.76 -6.90 -20.30
C VAL A 40 5.50 -7.78 -20.22
N PRO A 41 4.66 -7.64 -19.18
CA PRO A 41 3.46 -8.45 -19.03
C PRO A 41 2.54 -8.36 -20.26
N ALA A 42 2.23 -9.51 -20.85
CA ALA A 42 1.17 -9.68 -21.83
C ALA A 42 0.64 -11.13 -21.76
N VAL A 43 -0.63 -11.33 -22.16
CA VAL A 43 -1.26 -12.66 -22.12
C VAL A 43 -0.48 -13.63 -23.00
N GLY A 44 -0.04 -14.74 -22.42
CA GLY A 44 0.71 -15.76 -23.14
C GLY A 44 2.13 -15.36 -23.56
N ALA A 45 2.68 -14.25 -23.06
CA ALA A 45 4.02 -13.79 -23.40
C ALA A 45 5.10 -14.81 -23.00
N CYS A 46 6.00 -15.15 -23.93
CA CYS A 46 7.14 -16.02 -23.67
C CYS A 46 6.76 -17.40 -23.09
N ASN A 47 5.58 -17.90 -23.45
CA ASN A 47 5.13 -19.22 -23.02
C ASN A 47 5.93 -20.30 -23.77
N LEU A 48 6.32 -21.35 -23.06
CA LEU A 48 6.98 -22.52 -23.66
C LEU A 48 5.93 -23.60 -23.92
N THR A 49 5.76 -24.02 -25.17
CA THR A 49 4.83 -25.10 -25.58
C THR A 49 5.54 -26.19 -26.36
N ALA A 50 5.06 -27.43 -26.28
CA ALA A 50 5.66 -28.53 -27.04
C ALA A 50 5.30 -28.41 -28.54
N VAL A 51 6.28 -28.60 -29.41
CA VAL A 51 6.09 -28.75 -30.87
C VAL A 51 6.28 -30.20 -31.28
N SER A 52 7.32 -30.84 -30.76
CA SER A 52 7.59 -32.28 -30.95
C SER A 52 8.33 -32.85 -29.73
N ALA A 53 8.70 -34.12 -29.77
CA ALA A 53 9.38 -34.81 -28.68
C ALA A 53 10.66 -34.12 -28.17
N MET A 54 11.38 -33.39 -29.03
CA MET A 54 12.62 -32.69 -28.67
C MET A 54 12.60 -31.21 -29.07
N VAL A 55 11.43 -30.66 -29.42
CA VAL A 55 11.30 -29.27 -29.85
C VAL A 55 10.21 -28.58 -29.03
N ALA A 56 10.56 -27.44 -28.44
CA ALA A 56 9.60 -26.55 -27.80
C ALA A 56 9.59 -25.17 -28.46
N ARG A 57 8.46 -24.50 -28.39
CA ARG A 57 8.22 -23.18 -28.95
C ARG A 57 8.10 -22.14 -27.85
N ILE A 58 8.76 -21.02 -28.03
CA ILE A 58 8.55 -19.80 -27.25
C ILE A 58 7.62 -18.89 -28.04
N SER A 59 6.51 -18.46 -27.44
CA SER A 59 5.60 -17.49 -28.04
C SER A 59 6.18 -16.07 -28.04
N PRO A 60 5.70 -15.17 -28.92
CA PRO A 60 6.10 -13.76 -28.96
C PRO A 60 6.04 -13.05 -27.60
N PHE A 61 6.95 -12.10 -27.39
CA PHE A 61 7.01 -11.27 -26.17
C PHE A 61 7.85 -10.01 -26.35
N GLN A 62 7.73 -9.10 -25.39
CA GLN A 62 8.61 -7.96 -25.24
C GLN A 62 9.39 -8.07 -23.93
N ALA A 63 10.63 -7.61 -23.92
CA ALA A 63 11.48 -7.66 -22.74
C ALA A 63 12.42 -6.45 -22.65
N LEU A 64 12.98 -6.27 -21.47
CA LEU A 64 14.12 -5.40 -21.19
C LEU A 64 15.23 -6.27 -20.63
N VAL A 65 16.44 -6.17 -21.18
CA VAL A 65 17.60 -6.96 -20.75
C VAL A 65 18.77 -6.04 -20.44
N ASP A 66 19.40 -6.25 -19.29
CA ASP A 66 20.56 -5.51 -18.83
C ASP A 66 21.77 -5.99 -19.64
N GLY A 67 22.49 -5.04 -20.24
CA GLY A 67 23.82 -5.27 -20.76
C GLY A 67 24.79 -5.45 -19.59
N THR A 68 25.32 -6.65 -19.44
CA THR A 68 26.24 -6.99 -18.34
C THR A 68 27.65 -7.32 -18.82
N SER A 69 27.93 -7.22 -20.13
CA SER A 69 29.28 -7.43 -20.68
C SER A 69 30.19 -6.23 -20.42
N GLY A 70 29.64 -5.06 -20.05
CA GLY A 70 30.40 -3.91 -19.57
C GLY A 70 29.52 -2.89 -18.85
N GLY A 71 30.10 -2.11 -17.92
CA GLY A 71 29.34 -1.16 -17.09
C GLY A 71 28.67 0.00 -17.86
N LEU A 72 29.07 0.22 -19.12
CA LEU A 72 28.49 1.23 -20.01
C LEU A 72 27.44 0.66 -20.97
N GLN A 73 27.20 -0.65 -20.93
CA GLN A 73 26.40 -1.33 -21.94
C GLN A 73 24.91 -0.99 -21.83
N GLY A 74 24.42 -0.55 -20.67
CA GLY A 74 23.03 -0.10 -20.49
C GLY A 74 21.99 -1.20 -20.73
N GLN A 75 20.71 -0.84 -20.81
CA GLN A 75 19.62 -1.79 -21.04
C GLN A 75 19.18 -1.81 -22.50
N TYR A 76 18.64 -2.94 -22.93
CA TYR A 76 18.13 -3.15 -24.28
C TYR A 76 16.65 -3.54 -24.27
N PRO A 77 15.79 -2.76 -24.93
CA PRO A 77 14.43 -3.19 -25.24
C PRO A 77 14.48 -4.25 -26.35
N VAL A 78 13.75 -5.34 -26.15
CA VAL A 78 13.69 -6.45 -27.09
C VAL A 78 12.24 -6.73 -27.44
N THR A 79 11.97 -6.93 -28.72
CA THR A 79 10.70 -7.46 -29.21
C THR A 79 10.99 -8.75 -29.97
N VAL A 80 10.38 -9.84 -29.51
CA VAL A 80 10.31 -11.11 -30.23
C VAL A 80 8.90 -11.20 -30.78
N ASP A 81 8.74 -10.99 -32.09
CA ASP A 81 7.44 -10.82 -32.76
C ASP A 81 6.89 -12.11 -33.38
N ALA A 82 7.68 -13.18 -33.37
CA ALA A 82 7.31 -14.48 -33.91
C ALA A 82 7.56 -15.61 -32.90
N ASN A 83 7.01 -16.78 -33.21
CA ASN A 83 7.28 -17.99 -32.46
C ASN A 83 8.72 -18.46 -32.73
N GLU A 84 9.44 -18.82 -31.68
CA GLU A 84 10.81 -19.34 -31.77
C GLU A 84 10.86 -20.81 -31.36
N ASP A 85 11.29 -21.68 -32.27
CA ASP A 85 11.41 -23.12 -32.02
C ASP A 85 12.82 -23.48 -31.53
N LEU A 86 12.90 -24.08 -30.35
CA LEU A 86 14.12 -24.52 -29.70
C LEU A 86 14.22 -26.05 -29.79
N THR A 87 15.24 -26.51 -30.51
CA THR A 87 15.57 -27.94 -30.62
C THR A 87 16.55 -28.33 -29.52
N PHE A 88 16.12 -29.21 -28.63
CA PHE A 88 16.91 -29.72 -27.52
C PHE A 88 17.76 -30.91 -27.99
N ALA A 89 19.00 -30.97 -27.48
CA ALA A 89 19.86 -32.12 -27.75
C ALA A 89 19.38 -33.34 -26.96
N ASN A 90 19.65 -34.54 -27.49
CA ASN A 90 19.35 -35.80 -26.78
C ASN A 90 19.88 -35.78 -25.34
N GLY A 91 19.14 -36.46 -24.47
CA GLY A 91 19.50 -36.68 -23.08
C GLY A 91 20.76 -37.51 -22.95
N GLU A 92 21.49 -37.31 -21.87
CA GLU A 92 22.64 -38.15 -21.54
C GLU A 92 22.16 -39.55 -21.15
N ALA A 93 22.97 -40.58 -21.38
CA ALA A 93 22.50 -41.97 -21.24
C ALA A 93 22.06 -42.36 -19.81
N GLY A 94 22.71 -41.82 -18.78
CA GLY A 94 22.49 -42.23 -17.38
C GLY A 94 22.10 -41.12 -16.42
N VAL A 95 22.02 -39.87 -16.88
CA VAL A 95 21.79 -38.71 -16.01
C VAL A 95 20.79 -37.75 -16.66
N ALA A 96 19.80 -37.31 -15.89
CA ALA A 96 18.91 -36.23 -16.31
C ALA A 96 19.65 -34.89 -16.27
N ARG A 97 19.45 -34.05 -17.27
CA ARG A 97 20.19 -32.81 -17.46
C ARG A 97 19.27 -31.60 -17.43
N THR A 98 19.65 -30.55 -16.72
CA THR A 98 18.93 -29.28 -16.76
C THR A 98 19.44 -28.41 -17.90
N ASP A 99 18.61 -28.23 -18.90
CA ASP A 99 18.82 -27.32 -20.02
C ASP A 99 18.09 -25.99 -19.79
N ARG A 100 18.49 -24.94 -20.49
CA ARG A 100 17.90 -23.60 -20.34
C ARG A 100 17.42 -23.04 -21.67
N ALA A 101 16.28 -22.35 -21.64
CA ALA A 101 15.87 -21.43 -22.69
C ALA A 101 16.11 -20.00 -22.18
N ILE A 102 16.89 -19.21 -22.93
CA ILE A 102 17.29 -17.86 -22.54
C ILE A 102 16.98 -16.88 -23.67
N LEU A 103 16.78 -15.61 -23.32
CA LEU A 103 16.93 -14.51 -24.26
C LEU A 103 18.35 -13.97 -24.08
N GLN A 104 19.18 -14.06 -25.11
CA GLN A 104 20.56 -13.57 -25.09
C GLN A 104 20.69 -12.35 -25.99
N LEU A 105 21.39 -11.34 -25.49
CA LEU A 105 21.89 -10.22 -26.29
C LEU A 105 23.38 -10.38 -26.52
N ARG A 106 23.78 -10.13 -27.76
CA ARG A 106 25.18 -10.07 -28.17
C ARG A 106 25.44 -8.71 -28.76
N ASP A 107 26.51 -8.08 -28.31
CA ASP A 107 26.90 -6.76 -28.74
C ASP A 107 28.42 -6.71 -28.83
N ASN A 108 28.94 -6.93 -30.05
CA ASN A 108 30.35 -7.07 -30.34
C ASN A 108 31.25 -5.97 -29.73
N PRO A 109 30.90 -4.67 -29.79
CA PRO A 109 31.59 -3.62 -29.03
C PRO A 109 31.85 -3.91 -27.55
N TYR A 110 30.96 -4.66 -26.88
CA TYR A 110 31.05 -4.96 -25.45
C TYR A 110 31.47 -6.40 -25.14
N ASP A 111 31.17 -7.36 -26.02
CA ASP A 111 31.43 -8.79 -25.76
C ASP A 111 32.40 -9.46 -26.74
N SER A 112 32.89 -8.74 -27.75
CA SER A 112 33.79 -9.25 -28.79
C SER A 112 33.29 -10.51 -29.51
N SER A 113 31.98 -10.76 -29.51
CA SER A 113 31.38 -11.99 -30.07
C SER A 113 31.37 -12.03 -31.60
N GLY A 114 31.60 -10.90 -32.27
CA GLY A 114 31.41 -10.72 -33.71
C GLY A 114 29.96 -10.47 -34.12
N PHE A 115 29.02 -10.42 -33.17
CA PHE A 115 27.58 -10.29 -33.43
C PHE A 115 26.97 -9.06 -32.76
N GLN A 116 25.89 -8.53 -33.34
CA GLN A 116 25.06 -7.47 -32.77
C GLN A 116 23.59 -7.84 -32.95
N ASP A 117 23.09 -8.71 -32.08
CA ASP A 117 21.73 -9.25 -32.19
C ASP A 117 21.13 -9.66 -30.84
N GLY A 118 19.81 -9.84 -30.83
CA GLY A 118 19.08 -10.46 -29.73
C GLY A 118 18.39 -11.73 -30.22
N ARG A 119 18.46 -12.81 -29.45
CA ARG A 119 17.92 -14.11 -29.86
C ARG A 119 17.46 -14.95 -28.68
N VAL A 120 16.42 -15.75 -28.91
CA VAL A 120 16.05 -16.83 -28.00
C VAL A 120 16.97 -18.02 -28.28
N VAL A 121 17.62 -18.54 -27.24
CA VAL A 121 18.66 -19.55 -27.36
C VAL A 121 18.37 -20.73 -26.44
N TYR A 122 18.56 -21.91 -26.99
CA TYR A 122 18.73 -23.13 -26.23
C TYR A 122 20.16 -23.22 -25.71
N LEU A 123 20.31 -23.30 -24.39
CA LEU A 123 21.57 -23.50 -23.71
C LEU A 123 21.58 -24.90 -23.08
N LYS A 124 22.30 -25.82 -23.73
CA LYS A 124 22.52 -27.19 -23.25
C LYS A 124 23.17 -27.16 -21.87
N GLY A 125 22.67 -27.96 -20.93
CA GLY A 125 23.31 -28.24 -19.65
C GLY A 125 24.60 -29.05 -19.78
N GLN A 126 25.25 -29.30 -18.65
CA GLN A 126 26.48 -30.07 -18.55
C GLN A 126 26.18 -31.57 -18.56
N ALA A 127 27.13 -32.38 -19.03
CA ALA A 127 26.99 -33.85 -19.00
C ALA A 127 26.86 -34.43 -17.58
N SER A 128 27.26 -33.66 -16.55
CA SER A 128 27.06 -33.97 -15.13
C SER A 128 25.61 -33.83 -14.66
N GLY A 129 24.71 -33.35 -15.50
CA GLY A 129 23.32 -33.05 -15.18
C GLY A 129 23.06 -31.59 -14.78
N ALA A 130 24.11 -30.84 -14.43
CA ALA A 130 23.98 -29.46 -13.99
C ALA A 130 23.62 -28.49 -15.12
N ALA A 131 22.94 -27.38 -14.80
CA ALA A 131 22.67 -26.33 -15.77
C ALA A 131 23.93 -25.53 -16.13
N THR A 132 24.07 -25.15 -17.40
CA THR A 132 25.16 -24.27 -17.85
C THR A 132 24.93 -22.85 -17.37
N ALA A 133 26.00 -22.19 -16.92
CA ALA A 133 25.96 -20.80 -16.45
C ALA A 133 25.39 -19.87 -17.52
N LEU A 134 24.64 -18.85 -17.10
CA LEU A 134 24.09 -17.87 -18.03
C LEU A 134 25.23 -17.06 -18.65
N PRO A 135 25.25 -16.89 -19.98
CA PRO A 135 26.11 -15.89 -20.61
C PRO A 135 25.78 -14.48 -20.10
N ALA A 136 26.73 -13.56 -20.27
CA ALA A 136 26.45 -12.14 -20.04
C ALA A 136 25.27 -11.66 -20.89
N SER A 137 24.61 -10.59 -20.45
CA SER A 137 23.51 -9.92 -21.16
C SER A 137 22.39 -10.88 -21.57
N SER A 138 22.03 -11.77 -20.64
CA SER A 138 21.04 -12.83 -20.86
C SER A 138 19.95 -12.83 -19.80
N LEU A 139 18.71 -13.04 -20.23
CA LEU A 139 17.55 -13.26 -19.39
C LEU A 139 17.16 -14.74 -19.40
N LEU A 140 17.14 -15.37 -18.23
CA LEU A 140 16.65 -16.75 -18.09
C LEU A 140 15.13 -16.78 -18.22
N LEU A 141 14.62 -17.60 -19.13
CA LEU A 141 13.19 -17.73 -19.40
C LEU A 141 12.63 -19.03 -18.80
N TRP A 142 13.26 -20.15 -19.13
CA TRP A 142 12.82 -21.47 -18.68
C TRP A 142 14.01 -22.36 -18.35
N GLU A 143 13.83 -23.23 -17.36
CA GLU A 143 14.66 -24.42 -17.18
C GLU A 143 13.86 -25.65 -17.64
N VAL A 144 14.50 -26.55 -18.37
CA VAL A 144 13.89 -27.77 -18.89
C VAL A 144 14.73 -28.95 -18.44
N THR A 145 14.11 -29.89 -17.73
CA THR A 145 14.76 -31.15 -17.37
C THR A 145 14.66 -32.11 -18.55
N VAL A 146 15.79 -32.45 -19.15
CA VAL A 146 15.89 -33.47 -20.19
C VAL A 146 16.18 -34.82 -19.51
N PRO A 147 15.28 -35.81 -19.58
CA PRO A 147 15.49 -37.12 -18.96
C PRO A 147 16.71 -37.84 -19.52
N ALA A 148 17.24 -38.77 -18.73
CA ALA A 148 18.26 -39.69 -19.21
C ALA A 148 17.72 -40.49 -20.41
N GLY A 149 18.52 -40.58 -21.48
CA GLY A 149 18.16 -41.30 -22.71
C GLY A 149 17.08 -40.65 -23.57
N ALA A 150 16.55 -39.48 -23.21
CA ALA A 150 15.51 -38.80 -23.98
C ALA A 150 15.99 -38.48 -25.41
N SER A 151 15.18 -38.86 -26.39
CA SER A 151 15.41 -38.56 -27.81
C SER A 151 14.09 -38.56 -28.56
N ALA A 152 14.11 -38.14 -29.83
CA ALA A 152 12.90 -38.11 -30.67
C ALA A 152 12.21 -39.48 -30.82
N GLY A 153 12.96 -40.59 -30.75
CA GLY A 153 12.43 -41.96 -30.79
C GLY A 153 12.42 -42.68 -29.43
N GLY A 154 12.99 -42.07 -28.39
CA GLY A 154 13.21 -42.67 -27.06
C GLY A 154 12.45 -41.96 -25.95
N GLY A 155 11.17 -41.67 -26.14
CA GLY A 155 10.29 -41.10 -25.12
C GLY A 155 10.23 -39.57 -25.02
N GLY A 156 11.18 -38.85 -25.63
CA GLY A 156 11.18 -37.38 -25.72
C GLY A 156 11.17 -36.64 -24.37
N ILE A 157 10.86 -35.35 -24.43
CA ILE A 157 10.69 -34.45 -23.27
C ILE A 157 9.20 -34.17 -23.10
N ASN A 158 8.66 -34.41 -21.92
CA ASN A 158 7.33 -33.94 -21.56
C ASN A 158 7.42 -32.48 -21.08
N PHE A 159 7.43 -31.55 -22.03
CA PHE A 159 7.59 -30.11 -21.74
C PHE A 159 6.53 -29.53 -20.80
N ALA A 160 5.36 -30.17 -20.63
CA ALA A 160 4.36 -29.70 -19.67
C ALA A 160 4.77 -30.01 -18.23
N ALA A 161 5.41 -31.16 -17.99
CA ALA A 161 5.83 -31.62 -16.66
C ALA A 161 7.29 -31.28 -16.32
N GLN A 162 8.13 -31.04 -17.34
CA GLN A 162 9.58 -30.95 -17.18
C GLN A 162 10.13 -29.53 -17.37
N ARG A 163 9.27 -28.54 -17.60
CA ARG A 163 9.66 -27.13 -17.61
C ARG A 163 9.43 -26.49 -16.24
N VAL A 164 10.34 -25.61 -15.87
CA VAL A 164 10.22 -24.73 -14.71
C VAL A 164 10.23 -23.30 -15.22
N ASP A 165 9.21 -22.54 -14.85
CA ASP A 165 9.12 -21.12 -15.18
C ASP A 165 10.17 -20.33 -14.39
N LYS A 166 11.00 -19.59 -15.12
CA LYS A 166 12.03 -18.71 -14.57
C LYS A 166 11.87 -17.28 -15.07
N ARG A 167 10.80 -17.00 -15.81
CA ARG A 167 10.51 -15.68 -16.34
C ARG A 167 10.35 -14.70 -15.18
N VAL A 168 10.86 -13.51 -15.39
CA VAL A 168 10.79 -12.41 -14.45
C VAL A 168 10.18 -11.24 -15.17
N TRP A 169 9.25 -10.55 -14.52
CA TRP A 169 8.45 -9.51 -15.15
C TRP A 169 9.06 -8.13 -14.88
N THR A 170 8.89 -7.23 -15.84
CA THR A 170 9.30 -5.82 -15.73
C THR A 170 8.22 -4.92 -16.31
N SER A 171 8.14 -3.66 -15.88
CA SER A 171 7.16 -2.69 -16.36
C SER A 171 7.82 -1.35 -16.62
N ALA A 172 7.09 -0.41 -17.24
CA ALA A 172 7.37 1.02 -17.15
C ALA A 172 7.52 1.48 -15.68
N VAL A 173 8.34 2.49 -15.38
CA VAL A 173 8.63 3.02 -14.03
C VAL A 173 7.31 3.66 -13.64
N GLY A 174 6.72 3.21 -12.54
CA GLY A 174 5.56 3.87 -11.93
C GLY A 174 4.21 3.76 -12.66
N GLY A 175 4.03 2.88 -13.64
CA GLY A 175 2.78 2.79 -14.42
C GLY A 175 1.58 2.30 -13.59
N THR A 176 0.65 3.20 -13.27
CA THR A 176 -0.67 2.85 -12.71
C THR A 176 -1.68 2.74 -13.86
N ILE A 177 -2.38 1.61 -13.98
CA ILE A 177 -3.37 1.41 -15.06
C ILE A 177 -4.74 1.96 -14.61
N PRO A 178 -5.32 2.97 -15.28
CA PRO A 178 -6.69 3.38 -15.00
C PRO A 178 -7.67 2.30 -15.49
N VAL A 179 -8.62 1.91 -14.65
CA VAL A 179 -9.68 0.94 -14.96
C VAL A 179 -11.03 1.53 -14.59
N LYS A 180 -12.07 1.26 -15.39
CA LYS A 180 -13.39 1.87 -15.16
C LYS A 180 -14.04 1.40 -13.86
N ASP A 181 -13.95 0.10 -13.58
CA ASP A 181 -14.65 -0.58 -12.48
C ASP A 181 -13.97 -1.93 -12.13
N VAL A 182 -14.62 -2.72 -11.27
CA VAL A 182 -14.11 -4.03 -10.84
C VAL A 182 -14.09 -5.06 -11.95
N ALA A 183 -15.06 -5.02 -12.87
CA ALA A 183 -15.14 -5.99 -13.97
C ALA A 183 -14.01 -5.77 -14.99
N ASP A 184 -13.69 -4.50 -15.25
CA ASP A 184 -12.55 -4.12 -16.10
C ASP A 184 -11.21 -4.57 -15.48
N ARG A 185 -11.03 -4.31 -14.18
CA ARG A 185 -9.86 -4.80 -13.43
C ARG A 185 -9.72 -6.33 -13.51
N ASP A 186 -10.82 -7.06 -13.34
CA ASP A 186 -10.80 -8.53 -13.30
C ASP A 186 -10.56 -9.17 -14.67
N THR A 187 -10.56 -8.38 -15.76
CA THR A 187 -10.06 -8.83 -17.07
C THR A 187 -8.53 -8.86 -17.14
N LEU A 188 -7.84 -8.16 -16.24
CA LEU A 188 -6.38 -8.12 -16.19
C LEU A 188 -5.83 -9.43 -15.60
N THR A 189 -4.76 -9.94 -16.19
CA THR A 189 -4.00 -11.04 -15.58
C THR A 189 -3.22 -10.48 -14.39
N ALA A 190 -3.74 -10.70 -13.17
CA ALA A 190 -3.17 -10.16 -11.95
C ALA A 190 -1.83 -10.82 -11.60
N TYR A 191 -0.86 -10.02 -11.15
CA TYR A 191 0.43 -10.46 -10.62
C TYR A 191 0.81 -9.59 -9.42
N ALA A 192 1.66 -10.12 -8.52
CA ALA A 192 2.11 -9.37 -7.35
C ALA A 192 2.79 -8.05 -7.76
N GLY A 193 2.31 -6.92 -7.24
CA GLY A 193 2.80 -5.58 -7.55
C GLY A 193 2.05 -4.83 -8.65
N LEU A 194 1.13 -5.48 -9.38
CA LEU A 194 0.28 -4.80 -10.36
C LEU A 194 -0.54 -3.70 -9.67
N THR A 195 -0.42 -2.46 -10.15
CA THR A 195 -1.11 -1.29 -9.59
C THR A 195 -2.11 -0.73 -10.59
N VAL A 196 -3.35 -0.56 -10.15
CA VAL A 196 -4.45 0.00 -10.94
C VAL A 196 -5.09 1.20 -10.22
N PHE A 197 -5.66 2.14 -10.96
CA PHE A 197 -6.49 3.23 -10.44
C PHE A 197 -7.95 2.99 -10.83
N ARG A 198 -8.81 2.80 -9.83
CA ARG A 198 -10.25 2.52 -10.00
C ARG A 198 -11.02 3.83 -10.14
N LEU A 199 -11.43 4.17 -11.36
CA LEU A 199 -12.12 5.44 -11.65
C LEU A 199 -13.46 5.56 -10.93
N ASP A 200 -14.20 4.46 -10.76
CA ASP A 200 -15.46 4.43 -10.02
C ASP A 200 -15.31 4.72 -8.52
N ARG A 201 -14.11 4.52 -7.94
CA ARG A 201 -13.84 4.71 -6.50
C ARG A 201 -12.82 5.81 -6.19
N GLY A 202 -12.12 6.32 -7.20
CA GLY A 202 -11.11 7.38 -7.07
C GLY A 202 -9.87 6.97 -6.28
N GLY A 203 -9.45 5.70 -6.34
CA GLY A 203 -8.31 5.21 -5.56
C GLY A 203 -7.55 4.06 -6.20
N ARG A 204 -6.35 3.79 -5.68
CA ARG A 204 -5.47 2.73 -6.19
C ARG A 204 -5.68 1.39 -5.50
N GLN A 205 -5.60 0.33 -6.30
CA GLN A 205 -5.46 -1.04 -5.82
C GLN A 205 -4.11 -1.61 -6.25
N VAL A 206 -3.52 -2.42 -5.38
CA VAL A 206 -2.30 -3.19 -5.65
C VAL A 206 -2.62 -4.67 -5.41
N HIS A 207 -2.31 -5.52 -6.38
CA HIS A 207 -2.42 -6.96 -6.20
C HIS A 207 -1.21 -7.47 -5.41
N ASP A 208 -1.43 -8.15 -4.28
CA ASP A 208 -0.33 -8.63 -3.41
C ASP A 208 0.23 -10.00 -3.82
N GLY A 209 -0.30 -10.60 -4.88
CA GLY A 209 0.01 -11.96 -5.33
C GLY A 209 -1.09 -12.96 -5.03
N THR A 210 -2.05 -12.61 -4.17
CA THR A 210 -3.21 -13.45 -3.86
C THR A 210 -4.52 -12.67 -3.97
N VAL A 211 -4.56 -11.42 -3.49
CA VAL A 211 -5.75 -10.58 -3.48
C VAL A 211 -5.43 -9.13 -3.87
N TRP A 212 -6.45 -8.42 -4.35
CA TRP A 212 -6.39 -6.98 -4.57
C TRP A 212 -6.55 -6.22 -3.25
N ARG A 213 -5.61 -5.31 -2.96
CA ARG A 213 -5.60 -4.47 -1.75
C ARG A 213 -5.77 -3.01 -2.12
N TRP A 214 -6.68 -2.31 -1.46
CA TRP A 214 -6.73 -0.85 -1.53
C TRP A 214 -5.52 -0.24 -0.80
N ARG A 215 -4.90 0.78 -1.39
CA ARG A 215 -3.77 1.52 -0.78
C ARG A 215 -4.11 2.96 -0.41
N ASP A 216 -5.16 3.50 -1.02
CA ASP A 216 -5.63 4.86 -0.76
C ASP A 216 -6.90 4.82 0.11
N VAL A 217 -7.26 5.96 0.69
CA VAL A 217 -8.55 6.14 1.36
C VAL A 217 -9.62 6.28 0.28
N ILE A 218 -10.46 5.26 0.13
CA ILE A 218 -11.55 5.27 -0.85
C ILE A 218 -12.85 5.81 -0.25
N SER A 219 -13.73 6.32 -1.12
CA SER A 219 -15.09 6.69 -0.74
C SER A 219 -16.04 5.51 -0.97
N VAL A 220 -16.88 5.24 0.03
CA VAL A 220 -17.95 4.23 -0.05
C VAL A 220 -19.29 4.84 0.37
N ALA A 221 -20.37 4.31 -0.19
CA ALA A 221 -21.72 4.85 -0.02
C ALA A 221 -22.35 4.47 1.32
N SER A 222 -21.97 3.32 1.89
CA SER A 222 -22.53 2.79 3.15
C SER A 222 -21.62 1.70 3.74
N ALA A 223 -21.98 1.18 4.93
CA ALA A 223 -21.29 0.04 5.54
C ALA A 223 -21.39 -1.22 4.65
N VAL A 224 -22.56 -1.42 4.03
CA VAL A 224 -22.81 -2.54 3.13
C VAL A 224 -21.95 -2.42 1.88
N ASP A 225 -21.82 -1.22 1.31
CA ASP A 225 -20.93 -0.97 0.18
C ASP A 225 -19.46 -1.17 0.56
N ARG A 226 -19.04 -0.70 1.73
CA ARG A 226 -17.70 -0.93 2.27
C ARG A 226 -17.36 -2.42 2.34
N ASP A 227 -18.24 -3.23 2.93
CA ASP A 227 -17.99 -4.65 3.15
C ASP A 227 -18.04 -5.45 1.84
N ALA A 228 -18.79 -4.98 0.84
CA ALA A 228 -18.76 -5.53 -0.52
C ALA A 228 -17.47 -5.17 -1.29
N VAL A 229 -16.93 -3.96 -1.09
CA VAL A 229 -15.76 -3.44 -1.82
C VAL A 229 -14.43 -3.85 -1.19
N ILE A 230 -14.39 -3.99 0.14
CA ILE A 230 -13.20 -4.31 0.92
C ILE A 230 -13.41 -5.68 1.58
N THR A 231 -13.18 -6.74 0.81
CA THR A 231 -13.42 -8.13 1.24
C THR A 231 -12.30 -8.73 2.08
N SER A 232 -11.11 -8.11 2.10
CA SER A 232 -9.95 -8.54 2.90
C SER A 232 -9.26 -7.34 3.56
N PRO A 233 -9.89 -6.68 4.54
CA PRO A 233 -9.32 -5.53 5.23
C PRO A 233 -8.07 -5.94 6.03
N TRP A 234 -7.16 -4.97 6.25
CA TRP A 234 -5.97 -5.14 7.09
C TRP A 234 -5.98 -4.09 8.20
N ALA A 235 -5.30 -4.38 9.31
CA ALA A 235 -5.23 -3.46 10.44
C ALA A 235 -4.62 -2.11 10.01
N GLY A 236 -5.33 -1.01 10.27
CA GLY A 236 -4.96 0.34 9.84
C GLY A 236 -5.55 0.79 8.49
N GLN A 237 -6.26 -0.08 7.76
CA GLN A 237 -6.97 0.32 6.53
C GLN A 237 -8.02 1.39 6.84
N GLN A 238 -8.05 2.45 6.05
CA GLN A 238 -9.00 3.56 6.21
C GLN A 238 -10.00 3.63 5.04
N VAL A 239 -11.18 4.17 5.30
CA VAL A 239 -12.24 4.42 4.31
C VAL A 239 -13.06 5.64 4.69
N TRP A 240 -13.53 6.41 3.69
CA TRP A 240 -14.47 7.50 3.88
C TRP A 240 -15.91 7.04 3.62
N ARG A 241 -16.78 7.15 4.64
CA ARG A 241 -18.21 6.85 4.55
C ARG A 241 -18.98 8.09 4.14
N THR A 242 -19.54 8.08 2.94
CA THR A 242 -20.23 9.26 2.40
C THR A 242 -21.65 9.46 2.95
N ASP A 243 -22.29 8.42 3.48
CA ASP A 243 -23.59 8.47 4.17
C ASP A 243 -23.49 9.12 5.55
N THR A 244 -22.47 8.74 6.33
CA THR A 244 -22.26 9.23 7.70
C THR A 244 -21.24 10.36 7.80
N LYS A 245 -20.53 10.67 6.72
CA LYS A 245 -19.48 11.70 6.64
C LYS A 245 -18.35 11.49 7.67
N VAL A 246 -17.93 10.24 7.87
CA VAL A 246 -16.83 9.89 8.78
C VAL A 246 -15.76 9.07 8.08
N ILE A 247 -14.53 9.13 8.61
CA ILE A 247 -13.49 8.15 8.31
C ILE A 247 -13.69 6.96 9.24
N GLU A 248 -13.66 5.75 8.69
CA GLU A 248 -13.55 4.51 9.47
C GLU A 248 -12.15 3.91 9.29
N VAL A 249 -11.63 3.27 10.34
CA VAL A 249 -10.37 2.54 10.37
C VAL A 249 -10.64 1.10 10.79
N HIS A 250 -10.08 0.13 10.07
CA HIS A 250 -10.14 -1.27 10.47
C HIS A 250 -9.09 -1.55 11.55
N ASP A 251 -9.50 -1.97 12.75
CA ASP A 251 -8.59 -2.22 13.89
C ASP A 251 -7.87 -3.59 13.82
N GLY A 252 -8.15 -4.38 12.77
CA GLY A 252 -7.68 -5.75 12.61
C GLY A 252 -8.77 -6.80 12.88
N THR A 253 -9.85 -6.40 13.56
CA THR A 253 -11.02 -7.24 13.86
C THR A 253 -12.32 -6.65 13.34
N ALA A 254 -12.48 -5.33 13.40
CA ALA A 254 -13.68 -4.63 12.98
C ALA A 254 -13.36 -3.24 12.45
N TRP A 255 -14.29 -2.70 11.67
CA TRP A 255 -14.28 -1.28 11.31
C TRP A 255 -14.76 -0.43 12.49
N ARG A 256 -13.99 0.58 12.83
CA ARG A 256 -14.29 1.57 13.86
C ARG A 256 -14.35 2.94 13.19
N THR A 257 -15.30 3.78 13.56
CA THR A 257 -15.19 5.21 13.25
C THR A 257 -13.89 5.72 13.85
N SER A 258 -13.06 6.38 13.03
CA SER A 258 -11.84 7.04 13.50
C SER A 258 -12.23 7.99 14.64
N PRO A 259 -11.88 7.68 15.89
CA PRO A 259 -12.50 8.37 17.00
C PRO A 259 -11.83 9.73 17.20
N VAL A 260 -12.65 10.74 17.47
CA VAL A 260 -12.33 11.56 18.63
C VAL A 260 -12.92 10.77 19.80
N GLU A 261 -12.08 10.05 20.55
CA GLU A 261 -12.55 9.13 21.61
C GLU A 261 -13.51 9.87 22.55
N THR A 262 -14.80 9.56 22.49
CA THR A 262 -15.82 10.26 23.28
C THR A 262 -16.38 9.33 24.33
N THR A 263 -16.22 9.67 25.61
CA THR A 263 -16.83 8.92 26.72
C THR A 263 -18.29 9.36 26.91
N PRO A 264 -19.16 8.49 27.47
CA PRO A 264 -20.46 8.93 27.98
C PRO A 264 -20.31 10.05 29.03
N TRP A 265 -21.36 10.87 29.19
CA TRP A 265 -21.44 11.84 30.27
C TRP A 265 -21.42 11.13 31.62
N THR A 266 -20.54 11.58 32.51
CA THR A 266 -20.37 11.07 33.88
C THR A 266 -20.61 12.20 34.87
N ASP A 267 -21.33 11.92 35.96
CA ASP A 267 -21.57 12.92 37.00
C ASP A 267 -20.27 13.36 37.68
N ILE A 268 -20.13 14.69 37.89
CA ILE A 268 -19.04 15.25 38.67
C ILE A 268 -19.34 15.01 40.16
N PRO A 269 -18.41 14.41 40.94
CA PRO A 269 -18.58 14.30 42.38
C PRO A 269 -18.64 15.68 43.05
N LEU A 270 -19.74 15.95 43.77
CA LEU A 270 -19.97 17.21 44.46
C LEU A 270 -19.58 17.10 45.94
N ASN A 271 -19.02 18.18 46.48
CA ASN A 271 -18.71 18.29 47.90
C ASN A 271 -20.00 18.43 48.73
N ALA A 272 -19.91 18.11 50.03
CA ALA A 272 -21.06 18.23 50.93
C ALA A 272 -21.64 19.65 50.94
N GLY A 273 -22.98 19.75 50.87
CA GLY A 273 -23.70 21.03 50.77
C GLY A 273 -23.98 21.49 49.33
N PHE A 274 -23.45 20.79 48.32
CA PHE A 274 -23.75 21.04 46.90
C PHE A 274 -24.59 19.93 46.29
N THR A 275 -25.40 20.28 45.30
CA THR A 275 -26.33 19.38 44.61
C THR A 275 -26.24 19.54 43.10
N HIS A 276 -26.59 18.50 42.37
CA HIS A 276 -26.78 18.60 40.92
C HIS A 276 -28.06 19.39 40.61
N ASN A 277 -28.18 19.86 39.36
CA ASN A 277 -29.39 20.50 38.86
C ASN A 277 -29.68 21.87 39.51
N GLY A 278 -28.62 22.64 39.80
CA GLY A 278 -28.74 24.02 40.25
C GLY A 278 -29.55 24.86 39.28
N GLY A 279 -30.58 25.57 39.76
CA GLY A 279 -31.45 26.38 38.90
C GLY A 279 -32.12 25.59 37.75
N SER A 280 -32.34 24.28 37.94
CA SER A 280 -32.95 23.37 36.95
C SER A 280 -32.17 23.22 35.63
N GLY A 281 -30.85 23.43 35.63
CA GLY A 281 -30.01 23.36 34.43
C GLY A 281 -29.39 21.98 34.13
N GLY A 282 -29.91 20.90 34.69
CA GLY A 282 -29.39 19.55 34.48
C GLY A 282 -28.24 19.17 35.42
N ARG A 283 -27.85 17.89 35.39
CA ARG A 283 -26.81 17.36 36.28
C ARG A 283 -25.43 17.89 35.88
N ALA A 284 -24.66 18.37 36.85
CA ALA A 284 -23.25 18.69 36.65
C ALA A 284 -22.46 17.43 36.23
N GLN A 285 -21.96 17.43 35.00
CA GLN A 285 -21.39 16.26 34.32
C GLN A 285 -20.13 16.62 33.53
N TYR A 286 -19.30 15.63 33.24
CA TYR A 286 -18.16 15.73 32.35
C TYR A 286 -18.14 14.59 31.33
N ARG A 287 -17.47 14.82 30.20
CA ARG A 287 -17.04 13.78 29.28
C ARG A 287 -15.66 14.07 28.71
N ARG A 288 -14.95 13.03 28.29
CA ARG A 288 -13.70 13.12 27.55
C ARG A 288 -13.99 12.99 26.06
N VAL A 289 -13.37 13.84 25.26
CA VAL A 289 -13.44 13.92 23.80
C VAL A 289 -11.99 14.04 23.29
N GLY A 290 -11.35 12.90 23.03
CA GLY A 290 -9.90 12.84 22.75
C GLY A 290 -9.07 13.25 23.97
N ASP A 291 -8.28 14.31 23.85
CA ASP A 291 -7.52 14.94 24.94
C ASP A 291 -8.30 16.07 25.66
N ARG A 292 -9.49 16.41 25.17
CA ARG A 292 -10.34 17.47 25.73
C ARG A 292 -11.34 16.90 26.74
N ILE A 293 -11.53 17.59 27.85
CA ILE A 293 -12.63 17.40 28.78
C ILE A 293 -13.66 18.50 28.50
N GLU A 294 -14.93 18.10 28.43
CA GLU A 294 -16.08 19.00 28.30
C GLU A 294 -16.95 18.86 29.55
N LEU A 295 -17.36 19.99 30.12
CA LEU A 295 -18.30 20.03 31.24
C LEU A 295 -19.68 20.49 30.78
N ALA A 296 -20.72 20.07 31.51
CA ALA A 296 -22.09 20.46 31.27
C ALA A 296 -22.92 20.46 32.56
N GLY A 297 -24.07 21.12 32.50
CA GLY A 297 -25.05 21.18 33.57
C GLY A 297 -24.68 22.17 34.68
N ARG A 298 -25.43 22.08 35.79
CA ARG A 298 -25.35 23.09 36.86
C ARG A 298 -25.19 22.48 38.25
N ILE A 299 -24.42 23.17 39.09
CA ILE A 299 -24.25 22.87 40.51
C ILE A 299 -25.13 23.85 41.30
N GLY A 300 -25.96 23.33 42.19
CA GLY A 300 -26.71 24.08 43.19
C GLY A 300 -26.00 24.07 44.55
N GLY A 301 -26.20 25.13 45.34
CA GLY A 301 -25.60 25.27 46.66
C GLY A 301 -25.24 26.72 46.95
N THR A 302 -24.93 27.01 48.21
CA THR A 302 -24.54 28.37 48.63
C THR A 302 -23.10 28.65 48.24
N ILE A 303 -22.90 29.60 47.34
CA ILE A 303 -21.59 30.17 47.01
C ILE A 303 -21.35 31.36 47.94
N VAL A 304 -20.27 31.32 48.71
CA VAL A 304 -19.98 32.26 49.80
C VAL A 304 -19.24 33.50 49.27
N VAL A 305 -19.48 34.64 49.93
CA VAL A 305 -18.92 35.96 49.61
C VAL A 305 -17.68 36.27 50.45
N GLY A 306 -16.75 37.08 49.93
CA GLY A 306 -15.82 37.85 50.75
C GLY A 306 -14.41 37.28 50.83
N GLY A 307 -13.82 36.91 49.68
CA GLY A 307 -12.41 36.52 49.59
C GLY A 307 -12.11 35.06 49.95
N GLY A 308 -13.12 34.29 50.35
CA GLY A 308 -13.03 32.83 50.48
C GLY A 308 -13.35 32.13 49.16
N THR A 309 -12.52 31.17 48.78
CA THR A 309 -12.78 30.30 47.63
C THR A 309 -13.86 29.27 48.00
N THR A 310 -14.95 29.22 47.24
CA THR A 310 -15.94 28.13 47.39
C THR A 310 -15.52 26.94 46.53
N GLU A 311 -15.49 25.74 47.10
CA GLU A 311 -15.04 24.53 46.41
C GLU A 311 -16.20 23.53 46.24
N PRO A 312 -17.05 23.67 45.21
CA PRO A 312 -18.24 22.84 45.06
C PRO A 312 -17.98 21.38 44.67
N ALA A 313 -16.82 21.08 44.08
CA ALA A 313 -16.56 19.77 43.48
C ALA A 313 -15.06 19.47 43.31
N VAL A 314 -14.75 18.18 43.18
CA VAL A 314 -13.41 17.68 42.86
C VAL A 314 -13.50 16.75 41.65
N MET A 315 -12.78 17.10 40.58
CA MET A 315 -12.69 16.30 39.37
C MET A 315 -12.00 14.95 39.65
N PRO A 316 -12.52 13.84 39.10
CA PRO A 316 -11.89 12.53 39.21
C PRO A 316 -10.44 12.54 38.68
N ALA A 317 -9.56 11.75 39.30
CA ALA A 317 -8.12 11.76 39.01
C ALA A 317 -7.78 11.59 37.52
N ALA A 318 -8.56 10.79 36.79
CA ALA A 318 -8.35 10.50 35.37
C ALA A 318 -8.65 11.67 34.41
N VAL A 319 -9.24 12.77 34.89
CA VAL A 319 -9.66 13.92 34.07
C VAL A 319 -9.22 15.26 34.65
N ARG A 320 -8.22 15.28 35.53
CA ARG A 320 -7.67 16.52 36.10
C ARG A 320 -6.75 17.21 35.09
N PRO A 321 -6.73 18.55 35.03
CA PRO A 321 -5.81 19.25 34.14
C PRO A 321 -4.37 19.22 34.67
N ALA A 322 -3.38 19.30 33.79
CA ALA A 322 -1.97 19.39 34.19
C ALA A 322 -1.59 20.75 34.82
N THR A 323 -2.31 21.81 34.47
CA THR A 323 -2.12 23.19 34.98
C THR A 323 -3.47 23.77 35.41
N VAL A 324 -3.46 24.86 36.18
CA VAL A 324 -4.70 25.56 36.54
C VAL A 324 -5.44 26.03 35.28
N VAL A 325 -6.73 25.72 35.18
CA VAL A 325 -7.61 26.16 34.09
C VAL A 325 -8.61 27.16 34.65
N GLY A 326 -8.53 28.42 34.18
CA GLY A 326 -9.54 29.43 34.48
C GLY A 326 -10.67 29.42 33.44
N ALA A 327 -11.92 29.49 33.88
CA ALA A 327 -13.08 29.64 33.01
C ALA A 327 -14.10 30.63 33.58
N THR A 328 -14.83 31.28 32.68
CA THR A 328 -15.92 32.19 33.02
C THR A 328 -17.24 31.43 32.86
N VAL A 329 -18.12 31.53 33.85
CA VAL A 329 -19.32 30.70 33.97
C VAL A 329 -20.53 31.50 34.43
N ASP A 330 -21.74 31.08 34.07
CA ASP A 330 -22.97 31.71 34.52
C ASP A 330 -23.34 31.30 35.95
N ALA A 331 -24.02 32.19 36.68
CA ALA A 331 -24.45 31.93 38.05
C ALA A 331 -25.82 32.54 38.35
N SER A 332 -26.36 32.23 39.53
CA SER A 332 -27.75 32.56 39.89
C SER A 332 -28.16 34.01 39.68
N THR A 333 -29.30 34.20 39.01
CA THR A 333 -29.86 35.49 38.56
C THR A 333 -30.46 36.36 39.65
N THR A 334 -30.50 35.88 40.90
CA THR A 334 -30.97 36.63 42.07
C THR A 334 -29.95 37.65 42.58
N SER A 335 -28.78 37.72 41.94
CA SER A 335 -27.70 38.65 42.25
C SER A 335 -27.41 39.59 41.06
N THR A 336 -26.76 40.73 41.32
CA THR A 336 -26.28 41.66 40.27
C THR A 336 -25.10 41.08 39.49
N GLU A 337 -24.28 40.24 40.12
CA GLU A 337 -23.28 39.42 39.46
C GLU A 337 -24.01 38.26 38.76
N ARG A 338 -23.69 37.99 37.49
CA ARG A 338 -24.34 36.88 36.73
C ARG A 338 -23.32 35.96 36.08
N VAL A 339 -22.06 36.31 36.22
CA VAL A 339 -20.92 35.67 35.60
C VAL A 339 -19.85 35.59 36.66
N LEU A 340 -19.36 34.39 36.92
CA LEU A 340 -18.32 34.10 37.89
C LEU A 340 -17.08 33.58 37.19
N ARG A 341 -15.95 33.62 37.90
CA ARG A 341 -14.74 32.89 37.51
C ARG A 341 -14.66 31.59 38.30
N ILE A 342 -14.30 30.52 37.61
CA ILE A 342 -13.82 29.29 38.24
C ILE A 342 -12.38 29.01 37.85
N ASP A 343 -11.64 28.40 38.76
CA ASP A 343 -10.34 27.79 38.48
C ASP A 343 -10.41 26.28 38.79
N ILE A 344 -10.00 25.44 37.83
CA ILE A 344 -9.84 23.99 38.01
C ILE A 344 -8.35 23.71 38.20
N SER A 345 -7.96 23.30 39.41
CA SER A 345 -6.56 23.08 39.76
C SER A 345 -6.08 21.67 39.39
N PRO A 346 -4.76 21.40 39.31
CA PRO A 346 -4.23 20.06 38.99
C PRO A 346 -4.59 18.96 39.98
N ASN A 347 -4.96 19.32 41.21
CA ASN A 347 -5.53 18.39 42.19
C ASN A 347 -7.03 18.09 41.94
N GLY A 348 -7.62 18.66 40.90
CA GLY A 348 -9.01 18.48 40.48
C GLY A 348 -10.01 19.41 41.16
N VAL A 349 -9.61 20.26 42.11
CA VAL A 349 -10.53 21.15 42.82
C VAL A 349 -11.08 22.20 41.86
N ILE A 350 -12.40 22.34 41.82
CA ILE A 350 -13.09 23.46 41.18
C ILE A 350 -13.26 24.55 42.23
N ALA A 351 -12.55 25.65 42.06
CA ALA A 351 -12.58 26.83 42.93
C ALA A 351 -13.43 27.93 42.30
N VAL A 352 -14.43 28.45 43.02
CA VAL A 352 -15.33 29.51 42.56
C VAL A 352 -14.98 30.83 43.24
N PHE A 353 -14.89 31.89 42.44
CA PHE A 353 -14.62 33.25 42.90
C PHE A 353 -15.85 34.12 42.63
N ALA A 354 -16.44 34.65 43.71
CA ALA A 354 -17.63 35.49 43.67
C ALA A 354 -17.51 36.67 44.64
N PHE A 355 -18.11 37.79 44.27
CA PHE A 355 -18.18 39.00 45.10
C PHE A 355 -19.55 39.16 45.78
N VAL A 356 -20.56 38.39 45.36
CA VAL A 356 -21.87 38.28 46.00
C VAL A 356 -22.32 36.82 46.07
N ALA A 357 -23.35 36.54 46.88
CA ALA A 357 -23.77 35.16 47.14
C ALA A 357 -24.61 34.63 45.97
N HIS A 358 -24.37 33.38 45.59
CA HIS A 358 -25.14 32.69 44.55
C HIS A 358 -25.70 31.37 45.06
N THR A 359 -26.79 30.92 44.43
CA THR A 359 -27.47 29.64 44.75
C THR A 359 -27.19 28.54 43.73
N TRP A 360 -26.58 28.89 42.59
CA TRP A 360 -26.15 27.94 41.57
C TRP A 360 -25.06 28.52 40.65
N LEU A 361 -24.35 27.61 39.98
CA LEU A 361 -23.29 27.82 38.99
C LEU A 361 -23.51 26.93 37.78
N GLY A 362 -23.32 27.43 36.56
CA GLY A 362 -23.30 26.64 35.34
C GLY A 362 -21.91 26.25 34.88
N LEU A 363 -21.80 25.07 34.26
CA LEU A 363 -20.55 24.54 33.72
C LEU A 363 -20.62 24.39 32.19
N ASP A 364 -21.75 24.73 31.59
CA ASP A 364 -21.98 24.60 30.16
C ASP A 364 -20.98 25.45 29.38
N GLY A 365 -20.25 24.81 28.47
CA GLY A 365 -19.23 25.47 27.64
C GLY A 365 -17.84 25.52 28.26
N VAL A 366 -17.63 25.02 29.49
CA VAL A 366 -16.29 24.88 30.06
C VAL A 366 -15.60 23.68 29.43
N THR A 367 -14.42 23.91 28.84
CA THR A 367 -13.59 22.84 28.26
C THR A 367 -12.12 23.03 28.60
N TYR A 368 -11.37 21.93 28.74
CA TYR A 368 -9.94 21.97 29.01
C TYR A 368 -9.23 20.69 28.55
N ARG A 369 -7.89 20.65 28.63
CA ARG A 369 -7.11 19.44 28.36
C ARG A 369 -6.68 18.76 29.65
N ALA A 370 -6.90 17.45 29.74
CA ALA A 370 -6.46 16.62 30.86
C ALA A 370 -5.03 16.13 30.67
#